data_AF-A0A239KWH9-F1
#
_entry.id   AF-A0A239KWH9-F1
#
_cell.length_a   1.000
_cell.length_b   1.000
_cell.length_c   1.000
_cell.angle_alpha   90.00
_cell.angle_beta   90.00
_cell.angle_gamma   90.00
#
_symmetry.space_group_name_H-M   'P 1'
#
loop_
_entity.id
_entity.type
_entity.pdbx_description
1 polymer ?
#
loop_
_entity_poly.entity_id
_entity_poly.type
_entity_poly.pdbx_seq_one_letter_code
_entity_poly.pdbx_strand_id
1 'polypeptide(L)'
;MNVHGPAKNVNLRIDYISRTMLSNLPDLLIDLLEVAAYVYCADQRLVRGSDQLSKFGESWRRSLKFSIPVRELDVWRDPEIRDALIDTLGFLSDDSYSFDFRQAETPVQPKELYFHDLIDPADEHDDVALFSGGVDSFAGAVTDLVSNGRSLTLVGHYSSTKVRSVQEGLIAELKRKGYDRCLSYIPVWVSNEGVRAREFTQRTRSFLFACLGLVVARMSGKDGFSFYENGVVSINLPLAGDVVGGRATRTTHPKVLRGIEHLFSMLLDCEIRIRTPLQWLTKKEVTEKIAAAGMADLLSQTVSCTRPRKWTEIQRHCGVCSQCIDRRFGILAAGLGQHEPSDRYMQDLLLDDRSSGDDLRMALAYVSLFKKISVTPKERFLVDFPEVVSAVGHFPGVPTSEAGDRVFELFQRHAKSVEEVISSAVREYGAALYRNELPAASLLAACYNRGHVEVAPPSNYDADTKAFMDRLSAPTLEFAFDDDHERVHFRGELVLEGANFKLVAALIEAFRSAKKGQAEVPYLLAPDLAQRLDISDQSMRQQLRRLREAIEPLNVSMGIPMDQDTFIQTKERAGYRINPQCRESSVADILVSVSSASTG
;
A
#
# COMPACT_ATOMS: atom_id res chain seq x y z
N MET A 1 -14.74 16.82 15.45
CA MET A 1 -13.29 16.69 15.70
C MET A 1 -12.85 17.94 16.43
N ASN A 2 -11.79 17.91 17.23
CA ASN A 2 -11.39 19.09 18.01
C ASN A 2 -9.87 19.15 18.17
N VAL A 3 -9.28 20.32 17.95
CA VAL A 3 -7.85 20.62 18.16
C VAL A 3 -7.53 21.02 19.61
N HIS A 4 -8.53 21.39 20.42
CA HIS A 4 -8.37 21.89 21.78
C HIS A 4 -9.42 21.34 22.76
N GLY A 5 -9.23 21.62 24.05
CA GLY A 5 -10.16 21.24 25.12
C GLY A 5 -10.17 19.75 25.47
N PRO A 6 -11.08 19.32 26.38
CA PRO A 6 -11.10 17.96 26.92
C PRO A 6 -11.46 16.88 25.90
N ALA A 7 -12.09 17.27 24.78
CA ALA A 7 -12.46 16.37 23.69
C ALA A 7 -11.45 16.40 22.51
N LYS A 8 -10.25 16.93 22.74
CA LYS A 8 -9.19 17.03 21.73
C LYS A 8 -8.88 15.65 21.14
N ASN A 9 -8.93 15.58 19.81
CA ASN A 9 -8.60 14.37 19.06
C ASN A 9 -7.84 14.66 17.76
N VAL A 10 -7.38 15.88 17.57
CA VAL A 10 -6.52 16.32 16.49
C VAL A 10 -5.35 17.09 17.10
N ASN A 11 -4.13 16.72 16.73
CA ASN A 11 -2.94 17.51 16.98
C ASN A 11 -2.76 18.48 15.82
N LEU A 12 -2.58 19.76 16.15
CA LEU A 12 -2.14 20.81 15.25
C LEU A 12 -1.13 21.65 16.03
N ARG A 13 0.15 21.54 15.68
CA ARG A 13 1.24 22.30 16.29
C ARG A 13 2.19 22.81 15.21
N ILE A 14 2.50 24.08 15.27
CA ILE A 14 3.41 24.78 14.37
C ILE A 14 4.59 25.24 15.24
N ASP A 15 5.79 24.74 14.96
CA ASP A 15 6.97 25.04 15.79
C ASP A 15 7.80 26.17 15.15
N TYR A 16 8.61 26.87 15.94
CA TYR A 16 9.64 27.84 15.46
C TYR A 16 9.09 29.04 14.68
N ILE A 17 8.08 29.70 15.25
CA ILE A 17 7.48 30.92 14.69
C ILE A 17 7.74 32.11 15.61
N SER A 18 7.89 33.33 15.08
CA SER A 18 8.11 34.50 15.93
C SER A 18 6.86 35.01 16.63
N ARG A 19 7.03 35.65 17.80
CA ARG A 19 5.94 36.31 18.55
C ARG A 19 5.24 37.37 17.71
N THR A 20 6.01 38.13 16.94
CA THR A 20 5.51 39.20 16.06
C THR A 20 4.68 38.64 14.90
N MET A 21 5.10 37.50 14.32
CA MET A 21 4.31 36.82 13.29
C MET A 21 2.99 36.29 13.87
N LEU A 22 3.01 35.80 15.11
CA LEU A 22 1.82 35.29 15.78
C LEU A 22 0.80 36.38 16.12
N SER A 23 1.24 37.53 16.63
CA SER A 23 0.33 38.62 17.04
C SER A 23 -0.46 39.21 15.86
N ASN A 24 0.09 39.12 14.65
CA ASN A 24 -0.49 39.68 13.44
C ASN A 24 -1.28 38.66 12.60
N LEU A 25 -1.42 37.41 13.06
CA LEU A 25 -2.10 36.36 12.30
C LEU A 25 -3.63 36.58 12.33
N PRO A 26 -4.31 36.80 11.19
CA PRO A 26 -5.76 36.97 11.14
C PRO A 26 -6.51 35.72 11.61
N ASP A 27 -7.66 35.93 12.25
CA ASP A 27 -8.53 34.83 12.73
C ASP A 27 -8.97 33.90 11.59
N LEU A 28 -9.20 34.47 10.41
CA LEU A 28 -9.52 33.71 9.19
C LEU A 28 -8.45 32.66 8.84
N LEU A 29 -7.17 32.97 9.02
CA LEU A 29 -6.08 32.02 8.74
C LEU A 29 -6.02 30.90 9.77
N ILE A 30 -6.46 31.15 11.01
CA ILE A 30 -6.59 30.11 12.04
C ILE A 30 -7.74 29.18 11.69
N ASP A 31 -8.89 29.74 11.29
CA ASP A 31 -10.02 28.94 10.81
C ASP A 31 -9.61 28.04 9.64
N LEU A 32 -8.84 28.57 8.68
CA LEU A 32 -8.32 27.80 7.55
C LEU A 32 -7.44 26.62 8.00
N LEU A 33 -6.55 26.84 8.97
CA LEU A 33 -5.71 25.78 9.53
C LEU A 33 -6.55 24.69 10.20
N GLU A 34 -7.56 25.06 10.97
CA GLU A 34 -8.46 24.11 11.62
C GLU A 34 -9.26 23.31 10.59
N VAL A 35 -9.85 23.98 9.61
CA VAL A 35 -10.59 23.33 8.50
C VAL A 35 -9.67 22.32 7.80
N ALA A 36 -8.46 22.72 7.45
CA ALA A 36 -7.49 21.86 6.79
C ALA A 36 -7.06 20.66 7.66
N ALA A 37 -6.81 20.88 8.96
CA ALA A 37 -6.46 19.82 9.90
C ALA A 37 -7.61 18.83 10.09
N TYR A 38 -8.86 19.29 10.18
CA TYR A 38 -10.04 18.44 10.28
C TYR A 38 -10.25 17.62 9.01
N VAL A 39 -10.14 18.24 7.82
CA VAL A 39 -10.26 17.54 6.54
C VAL A 39 -9.17 16.47 6.39
N TYR A 40 -7.91 16.79 6.70
CA TYR A 40 -6.81 15.82 6.67
C TYR A 40 -7.00 14.67 7.66
N CYS A 41 -7.36 14.98 8.90
CA CYS A 41 -7.51 13.96 9.92
C CYS A 41 -8.74 13.07 9.66
N ALA A 42 -9.82 13.62 9.09
CA ALA A 42 -11.00 12.85 8.69
C ALA A 42 -10.68 11.91 7.52
N ASP A 43 -9.91 12.37 6.52
CA ASP A 43 -9.45 11.56 5.40
C ASP A 43 -8.72 10.30 5.88
N GLN A 44 -7.95 10.39 6.98
CA GLN A 44 -7.23 9.26 7.59
C GLN A 44 -8.10 8.32 8.45
N ARG A 45 -9.26 8.77 8.95
CA ARG A 45 -10.13 7.98 9.84
C ARG A 45 -11.07 7.05 9.07
N LEU A 46 -11.50 7.46 7.89
CA LEU A 46 -12.55 6.80 7.12
C LEU A 46 -11.93 6.00 5.98
N VAL A 47 -12.21 4.71 5.86
CA VAL A 47 -11.52 3.83 4.88
C VAL A 47 -12.23 3.87 3.52
N ARG A 48 -11.48 3.87 2.41
CA ARG A 48 -11.99 3.83 1.03
C ARG A 48 -12.31 2.40 0.51
N GLY A 49 -12.74 1.49 1.38
CA GLY A 49 -12.89 0.06 1.06
C GLY A 49 -11.58 -0.73 1.15
N SER A 50 -11.51 -1.91 0.52
CA SER A 50 -10.28 -2.73 0.45
C SER A 50 -9.59 -2.61 -0.91
N ASP A 51 -8.28 -2.89 -0.96
CA ASP A 51 -7.48 -2.93 -2.20
C ASP A 51 -8.04 -3.93 -3.23
N GLN A 52 -8.85 -4.90 -2.80
CA GLN A 52 -9.50 -5.89 -3.66
C GLN A 52 -10.73 -5.35 -4.41
N LEU A 53 -11.13 -4.09 -4.18
CA LEU A 53 -12.22 -3.41 -4.91
C LEU A 53 -13.51 -4.24 -4.99
N SER A 54 -13.85 -4.97 -3.92
CA SER A 54 -15.10 -5.74 -3.86
C SER A 54 -16.29 -4.82 -4.19
N LYS A 55 -17.24 -5.29 -5.01
CA LYS A 55 -18.39 -4.50 -5.48
C LYS A 55 -18.02 -3.27 -6.33
N PHE A 56 -17.11 -3.43 -7.30
CA PHE A 56 -16.73 -2.37 -8.26
C PHE A 56 -16.17 -1.09 -7.63
N GLY A 57 -15.68 -1.16 -6.38
CA GLY A 57 -15.17 0.01 -5.66
C GLY A 57 -16.26 0.96 -5.16
N GLU A 58 -17.47 0.46 -4.86
CA GLU A 58 -18.59 1.23 -4.28
C GLU A 58 -18.17 2.10 -3.08
N SER A 59 -17.28 1.61 -2.22
CA SER A 59 -16.79 2.33 -1.04
C SER A 59 -15.62 3.30 -1.31
N TRP A 60 -15.18 3.44 -2.57
CA TRP A 60 -14.02 4.27 -2.93
C TRP A 60 -14.28 5.77 -2.74
N ARG A 61 -15.47 6.22 -3.18
CA ARG A 61 -15.94 7.60 -3.04
C ARG A 61 -16.76 7.71 -1.77
N ARG A 62 -16.33 8.56 -0.85
CA ARG A 62 -17.00 8.78 0.42
C ARG A 62 -17.80 10.08 0.37
N SER A 63 -18.86 10.14 1.15
CA SER A 63 -19.59 11.39 1.42
C SER A 63 -19.21 11.90 2.81
N LEU A 64 -18.52 13.03 2.87
CA LEU A 64 -17.97 13.62 4.09
C LEU A 64 -18.74 14.89 4.46
N LYS A 65 -19.37 14.88 5.64
CA LYS A 65 -20.04 16.06 6.20
C LYS A 65 -19.23 16.63 7.36
N PHE A 66 -18.87 17.89 7.26
CA PHE A 66 -18.14 18.64 8.28
C PHE A 66 -19.06 19.68 8.91
N SER A 67 -19.12 19.71 10.24
CA SER A 67 -19.72 20.81 10.99
C SER A 67 -18.61 21.43 11.84
N ILE A 68 -18.19 22.65 11.49
CA ILE A 68 -16.95 23.26 11.99
C ILE A 68 -17.29 24.64 12.59
N PRO A 69 -16.94 24.89 13.87
CA PRO A 69 -16.97 26.23 14.42
C PRO A 69 -15.85 27.08 13.81
N VAL A 70 -16.18 28.30 13.37
CA VAL A 70 -15.24 29.26 12.77
C VAL A 70 -15.42 30.63 13.40
N ARG A 71 -14.35 31.42 13.43
CA ARG A 71 -14.32 32.80 13.96
C ARG A 71 -14.98 33.76 12.96
N GLU A 72 -14.60 33.67 11.69
CA GLU A 72 -15.07 34.55 10.61
C GLU A 72 -16.24 33.92 9.84
N LEU A 73 -17.37 33.73 10.51
CA LEU A 73 -18.51 32.95 9.98
C LEU A 73 -19.08 33.50 8.66
N ASP A 74 -19.16 34.82 8.50
CA ASP A 74 -19.74 35.44 7.31
C ASP A 74 -18.93 35.10 6.05
N VAL A 75 -17.60 35.08 6.17
CA VAL A 75 -16.69 34.68 5.07
C VAL A 75 -16.89 33.20 4.72
N TRP A 76 -16.92 32.31 5.71
CA TRP A 76 -17.09 30.87 5.46
C TRP A 76 -18.49 30.48 4.99
N ARG A 77 -19.50 31.33 5.22
CA ARG A 77 -20.87 31.14 4.72
C ARG A 77 -21.07 31.63 3.30
N ASP A 78 -20.12 32.39 2.76
CA ASP A 78 -20.16 32.81 1.36
C ASP A 78 -20.30 31.55 0.46
N PRO A 79 -21.35 31.47 -0.37
CA PRO A 79 -21.54 30.36 -1.30
C PRO A 79 -20.34 30.13 -2.22
N GLU A 80 -19.69 31.18 -2.72
CA GLU A 80 -18.58 31.07 -3.67
C GLU A 80 -17.35 30.43 -3.01
N ILE A 81 -17.01 30.85 -1.78
CA ILE A 81 -15.91 30.28 -1.00
C ILE A 81 -16.19 28.81 -0.67
N ARG A 82 -17.42 28.50 -0.25
CA ARG A 82 -17.82 27.12 0.07
C ARG A 82 -17.76 26.22 -1.16
N ASP A 83 -18.27 26.68 -2.29
CA ASP A 83 -18.31 25.89 -3.52
C ASP A 83 -16.90 25.65 -4.06
N ALA A 84 -16.01 26.67 -4.03
CA ALA A 84 -14.60 26.50 -4.40
C ALA A 84 -13.87 25.50 -3.49
N LEU A 85 -14.14 25.52 -2.18
CA LEU A 85 -13.60 24.53 -1.24
C LEU A 85 -14.08 23.11 -1.57
N ILE A 86 -15.39 22.93 -1.80
CA ILE A 86 -16.00 21.64 -2.14
C ILE A 86 -15.44 21.10 -3.45
N ASP A 87 -15.41 21.91 -4.50
CA ASP A 87 -14.94 21.50 -5.83
C ASP A 87 -13.46 21.15 -5.83
N THR A 88 -12.64 21.94 -5.13
CA THR A 88 -11.20 21.70 -5.02
C THR A 88 -10.92 20.40 -4.28
N LEU A 89 -11.55 20.18 -3.12
CA LEU A 89 -11.39 18.95 -2.34
C LEU A 89 -11.98 17.74 -3.05
N GLY A 90 -13.11 17.91 -3.72
CA GLY A 90 -13.78 16.88 -4.50
C GLY A 90 -12.90 16.41 -5.65
N PHE A 91 -12.29 17.33 -6.41
CA PHE A 91 -11.37 16.95 -7.47
C PHE A 91 -10.07 16.32 -6.92
N LEU A 92 -9.51 16.84 -5.83
CA LEU A 92 -8.29 16.34 -5.20
C LEU A 92 -8.43 14.88 -4.69
N SER A 93 -9.56 14.57 -4.05
CA SER A 93 -9.75 13.32 -3.31
C SER A 93 -10.75 12.35 -3.92
N ASP A 94 -11.55 12.81 -4.89
CA ASP A 94 -12.66 12.07 -5.51
C ASP A 94 -13.79 11.69 -4.51
N ASP A 95 -13.81 12.36 -3.35
CA ASP A 95 -14.92 12.31 -2.39
C ASP A 95 -15.93 13.44 -2.62
N SER A 96 -17.11 13.31 -2.02
CA SER A 96 -18.10 14.38 -1.93
C SER A 96 -18.04 15.06 -0.57
N TYR A 97 -18.06 16.39 -0.55
CA TYR A 97 -17.95 17.21 0.67
C TYR A 97 -19.21 18.03 0.92
N SER A 98 -19.56 18.19 2.19
CA SER A 98 -20.57 19.14 2.66
C SER A 98 -20.05 19.83 3.92
N PHE A 99 -20.10 21.16 3.94
CA PHE A 99 -19.64 21.98 5.05
C PHE A 99 -20.80 22.75 5.67
N ASP A 100 -20.91 22.66 6.98
CA ASP A 100 -21.84 23.39 7.85
C ASP A 100 -21.02 24.22 8.84
N PHE A 101 -20.79 25.49 8.50
CA PHE A 101 -20.03 26.40 9.35
C PHE A 101 -20.93 27.07 10.38
N ARG A 102 -20.46 27.10 11.63
CA ARG A 102 -21.15 27.72 12.77
C ARG A 102 -20.22 28.68 13.51
N GLN A 103 -20.77 29.66 14.22
CA GLN A 103 -19.96 30.61 14.98
C GLN A 103 -19.18 29.88 16.09
N ALA A 104 -17.90 30.21 16.25
CA ALA A 104 -17.11 29.76 17.39
C ALA A 104 -17.62 30.40 18.70
N GLU A 105 -17.81 29.57 19.73
CA GLU A 105 -18.27 30.03 21.04
C GLU A 105 -17.13 30.74 21.80
N THR A 106 -17.48 31.80 22.56
CA THR A 106 -16.52 32.55 23.38
C THR A 106 -16.36 31.87 24.75
N PRO A 107 -15.13 31.70 25.28
CA PRO A 107 -13.86 32.18 24.75
C PRO A 107 -13.32 31.31 23.60
N VAL A 108 -12.91 31.98 22.53
CA VAL A 108 -12.14 31.37 21.46
C VAL A 108 -10.76 30.99 22.02
N GLN A 109 -10.25 29.82 21.61
CA GLN A 109 -8.96 29.31 22.08
C GLN A 109 -7.82 30.28 21.72
N PRO A 110 -6.89 30.58 22.64
CA PRO A 110 -5.74 31.46 22.38
C PRO A 110 -4.89 30.98 21.20
N LYS A 111 -4.39 31.92 20.39
CA LYS A 111 -3.59 31.62 19.19
C LYS A 111 -2.28 30.91 19.58
N GLU A 112 -1.73 31.22 20.73
CA GLU A 112 -0.50 30.64 21.28
C GLU A 112 -0.57 29.11 21.41
N LEU A 113 -1.77 28.52 21.52
CA LEU A 113 -1.93 27.07 21.64
C LEU A 113 -1.55 26.30 20.36
N TYR A 114 -1.51 26.97 19.22
CA TYR A 114 -1.12 26.36 17.95
C TYR A 114 0.39 26.49 17.70
N PHE A 115 1.08 27.42 18.35
CA PHE A 115 2.46 27.81 18.03
C PHE A 115 3.40 27.54 19.21
N HIS A 116 4.31 26.58 19.05
CA HIS A 116 5.27 26.18 20.08
C HIS A 116 6.68 26.68 19.71
N ASP A 117 7.50 26.98 20.71
CA ASP A 117 8.89 27.46 20.54
C ASP A 117 9.01 28.74 19.70
N LEU A 118 8.77 29.89 20.35
CA LEU A 118 8.84 31.18 19.71
C LEU A 118 10.30 31.63 19.49
N ILE A 119 10.69 31.89 18.24
CA ILE A 119 12.05 32.37 17.88
C ILE A 119 12.01 33.82 17.41
N ASP A 120 12.99 34.64 17.78
CA ASP A 120 13.19 35.95 17.15
C ASP A 120 13.85 35.72 15.78
N PRO A 121 13.25 36.18 14.66
CA PRO A 121 13.84 35.94 13.35
C PRO A 121 15.12 36.76 13.25
N ALA A 122 16.20 36.10 12.83
CA ALA A 122 17.45 36.80 12.53
C ALA A 122 17.39 37.50 11.16
N ASP A 123 16.62 36.97 10.18
CA ASP A 123 16.61 37.50 8.81
C ASP A 123 15.26 37.24 8.07
N GLU A 124 14.77 38.24 7.33
CA GLU A 124 13.70 38.06 6.33
C GLU A 124 14.23 37.23 5.15
N HIS A 125 13.50 36.19 4.74
CA HIS A 125 13.86 35.33 3.60
C HIS A 125 13.04 35.71 2.36
N ASP A 126 13.58 35.48 1.16
CA ASP A 126 12.98 35.89 -0.11
C ASP A 126 11.69 35.11 -0.43
N ASP A 127 11.68 33.80 -0.16
CA ASP A 127 10.64 32.90 -0.65
C ASP A 127 10.20 31.89 0.43
N VAL A 128 8.92 31.49 0.40
CA VAL A 128 8.39 30.38 1.20
C VAL A 128 8.17 29.17 0.30
N ALA A 129 8.58 27.99 0.74
CA ALA A 129 8.38 26.77 -0.01
C ALA A 129 8.06 25.56 0.87
N LEU A 130 7.26 24.65 0.34
CA LEU A 130 6.90 23.42 1.03
C LEU A 130 7.99 22.36 0.91
N PHE A 131 8.33 21.72 2.02
CA PHE A 131 9.45 20.79 2.12
C PHE A 131 9.04 19.43 2.70
N SER A 132 8.95 18.40 1.86
CA SER A 132 8.55 17.05 2.29
C SER A 132 9.73 16.18 2.73
N GLY A 133 10.97 16.57 2.41
CA GLY A 133 12.16 15.75 2.58
C GLY A 133 12.37 14.72 1.45
N GLY A 134 11.51 14.72 0.43
CA GLY A 134 11.68 13.93 -0.79
C GLY A 134 12.61 14.58 -1.80
N VAL A 135 13.04 13.82 -2.82
CA VAL A 135 14.01 14.26 -3.83
C VAL A 135 13.58 15.55 -4.54
N ASP A 136 12.30 15.70 -4.87
CA ASP A 136 11.79 16.88 -5.60
C ASP A 136 11.82 18.13 -4.73
N SER A 137 11.33 18.03 -3.50
CA SER A 137 11.38 19.15 -2.55
C SER A 137 12.81 19.57 -2.21
N PHE A 138 13.73 18.60 -2.17
CA PHE A 138 15.14 18.87 -1.98
C PHE A 138 15.77 19.50 -3.22
N ALA A 139 15.50 18.98 -4.42
CA ALA A 139 15.97 19.55 -5.69
C ALA A 139 15.50 21.00 -5.88
N GLY A 140 14.24 21.29 -5.54
CA GLY A 140 13.71 22.65 -5.56
C GLY A 140 14.43 23.56 -4.58
N ALA A 141 14.57 23.14 -3.32
CA ALA A 141 15.27 23.90 -2.30
C ALA A 141 16.74 24.19 -2.70
N VAL A 142 17.49 23.19 -3.17
CA VAL A 142 18.89 23.41 -3.60
C VAL A 142 18.97 24.24 -4.88
N THR A 143 18.01 24.14 -5.80
CA THR A 143 18.00 25.00 -6.99
C THR A 143 17.85 26.47 -6.57
N ASP A 144 16.92 26.77 -5.67
CA ASP A 144 16.69 28.15 -5.24
C ASP A 144 17.81 28.69 -4.35
N LEU A 145 18.33 27.88 -3.40
CA LEU A 145 19.44 28.28 -2.53
C LEU A 145 20.78 28.40 -3.28
N VAL A 146 21.12 27.41 -4.11
CA VAL A 146 22.44 27.29 -4.73
C VAL A 146 22.50 27.95 -6.09
N SER A 147 21.62 27.55 -7.02
CA SER A 147 21.66 28.05 -8.39
C SER A 147 21.13 29.47 -8.53
N ASN A 148 20.07 29.80 -7.78
CA ASN A 148 19.40 31.10 -7.88
C ASN A 148 19.84 32.09 -6.79
N GLY A 149 20.58 31.64 -5.77
CA GLY A 149 21.09 32.49 -4.68
C GLY A 149 20.00 33.12 -3.81
N ARG A 150 18.81 32.51 -3.72
CA ARG A 150 17.68 33.00 -2.93
C ARG A 150 17.71 32.44 -1.52
N SER A 151 17.13 33.17 -0.58
CA SER A 151 16.89 32.69 0.78
C SER A 151 15.47 32.09 0.91
N LEU A 152 15.36 30.98 1.64
CA LEU A 152 14.12 30.20 1.76
C LEU A 152 13.65 30.03 3.21
N THR A 153 12.35 30.15 3.41
CA THR A 153 11.64 29.57 4.55
C THR A 153 10.95 28.27 4.11
N LEU A 154 11.50 27.14 4.55
CA LEU A 154 10.96 25.83 4.26
C LEU A 154 9.92 25.41 5.29
N VAL A 155 8.73 25.02 4.84
CA VAL A 155 7.64 24.55 5.71
C VAL A 155 7.50 23.05 5.57
N GLY A 156 7.68 22.30 6.66
CA GLY A 156 7.64 20.84 6.64
C GLY A 156 6.49 20.27 7.45
N HIS A 157 5.58 19.55 6.81
CA HIS A 157 4.56 18.78 7.53
C HIS A 157 5.04 17.37 7.85
N TYR A 158 5.00 16.98 9.12
CA TYR A 158 5.30 15.63 9.59
C TYR A 158 4.12 15.00 10.33
N SER A 159 3.86 13.72 10.04
CA SER A 159 2.89 12.88 10.76
C SER A 159 3.56 11.76 11.57
N SER A 160 4.89 11.70 11.57
CA SER A 160 5.71 10.80 12.38
C SER A 160 7.09 11.39 12.62
N THR A 161 7.73 10.99 13.72
CA THR A 161 9.09 11.43 14.09
C THR A 161 10.14 11.03 13.05
N LYS A 162 9.97 9.91 12.34
CA LYS A 162 10.86 9.47 11.26
C LYS A 162 10.89 10.47 10.09
N VAL A 163 9.73 11.03 9.72
CA VAL A 163 9.63 12.04 8.66
C VAL A 163 10.30 13.34 9.11
N ARG A 164 10.04 13.77 10.35
CA ARG A 164 10.67 14.96 10.95
C ARG A 164 12.20 14.83 10.95
N SER A 165 12.73 13.69 11.38
CA SER A 165 14.17 13.42 11.40
C SER A 165 14.84 13.51 10.02
N VAL A 166 14.17 13.02 8.96
CA VAL A 166 14.68 13.18 7.59
C VAL A 166 14.72 14.64 7.17
N GLN A 167 13.64 15.39 7.43
CA GLN A 167 13.57 16.81 7.09
C GLN A 167 14.65 17.60 7.84
N GLU A 168 14.70 17.49 9.17
CA GLU A 168 15.69 18.20 10.01
C GLU A 168 17.13 17.81 9.65
N GLY A 169 17.40 16.54 9.33
CA GLY A 169 18.72 16.09 8.88
C GLY A 169 19.17 16.77 7.58
N LEU A 170 18.28 16.86 6.59
CA LEU A 170 18.57 17.57 5.33
C LEU A 170 18.80 19.07 5.56
N ILE A 171 18.01 19.69 6.43
CA ILE A 171 18.19 21.11 6.79
C ILE A 171 19.55 21.31 7.48
N ALA A 172 19.91 20.46 8.43
CA ALA A 172 21.20 20.53 9.11
C ALA A 172 22.38 20.41 8.14
N GLU A 173 22.29 19.51 7.16
CA GLU A 173 23.31 19.35 6.12
C GLU A 173 23.42 20.57 5.20
N LEU A 174 22.29 21.17 4.79
CA LEU A 174 22.31 22.43 4.03
C LEU A 174 22.95 23.56 4.83
N LYS A 175 22.61 23.69 6.12
CA LYS A 175 23.24 24.67 7.03
C LYS A 175 24.74 24.44 7.16
N ARG A 176 25.17 23.18 7.35
CA ARG A 176 26.59 22.77 7.42
C ARG A 176 27.38 23.10 6.16
N LYS A 177 26.71 23.07 5.00
CA LYS A 177 27.29 23.47 3.70
C LYS A 177 27.27 24.97 3.43
N GLY A 178 26.93 25.80 4.42
CA GLY A 178 27.08 27.26 4.37
C GLY A 178 25.79 28.04 4.11
N TYR A 179 24.63 27.38 4.07
CA TYR A 179 23.34 28.04 3.79
C TYR A 179 22.56 28.47 5.04
N ASP A 180 23.18 28.46 6.22
CA ASP A 180 22.49 28.75 7.49
C ASP A 180 21.79 30.11 7.55
N ARG A 181 22.41 31.13 6.95
CA ARG A 181 21.84 32.50 6.88
C ARG A 181 20.77 32.68 5.81
N CYS A 182 20.64 31.73 4.90
CA CYS A 182 19.70 31.79 3.77
C CYS A 182 18.58 30.76 3.92
N LEU A 183 18.51 30.05 5.06
CA LEU A 183 17.60 28.93 5.25
C LEU A 183 16.99 28.91 6.65
N SER A 184 15.67 29.08 6.69
CA SER A 184 14.82 28.81 7.85
C SER A 184 13.94 27.58 7.60
N TYR A 185 13.59 26.88 8.68
CA TYR A 185 12.75 25.68 8.61
C TYR A 185 11.67 25.72 9.70
N ILE A 186 10.41 25.57 9.31
CA ILE A 186 9.23 25.56 10.16
C ILE A 186 8.60 24.16 10.09
N PRO A 187 8.85 23.30 11.09
CA PRO A 187 8.21 22.00 11.19
C PRO A 187 6.79 22.14 11.76
N VAL A 188 5.87 21.41 11.16
CA VAL A 188 4.45 21.42 11.52
C VAL A 188 3.97 20.00 11.77
N TRP A 189 3.45 19.78 12.97
CA TRP A 189 2.82 18.52 13.34
C TRP A 189 1.31 18.60 13.16
N VAL A 190 0.77 17.76 12.28
CA VAL A 190 -0.67 17.53 12.19
C VAL A 190 -0.94 16.03 12.22
N SER A 191 -1.72 15.58 13.19
CA SER A 191 -2.08 14.16 13.28
C SER A 191 -3.39 13.93 14.01
N ASN A 192 -3.97 12.75 13.81
CA ASN A 192 -4.97 12.24 14.72
C ASN A 192 -4.37 12.00 16.11
N GLU A 193 -5.17 12.26 17.16
CA GLU A 193 -4.87 11.94 18.55
C GLU A 193 -5.89 10.92 19.06
N GLY A 194 -5.42 9.93 19.83
CA GLY A 194 -6.25 8.85 20.38
C GLY A 194 -6.84 7.87 19.35
N VAL A 195 -6.65 8.10 18.04
CA VAL A 195 -7.20 7.25 16.96
C VAL A 195 -6.11 6.92 15.95
N ARG A 196 -5.95 5.63 15.64
CA ARG A 196 -5.02 5.17 14.60
C ARG A 196 -5.57 5.49 13.22
N ALA A 197 -4.74 6.09 12.36
CA ALA A 197 -5.06 6.26 10.94
C ALA A 197 -5.31 4.88 10.30
N ARG A 198 -6.50 4.71 9.72
CA ARG A 198 -6.97 3.50 9.04
C ARG A 198 -6.88 3.61 7.52
N GLU A 199 -6.98 4.83 7.00
CA GLU A 199 -6.84 5.16 5.59
C GLU A 199 -5.43 5.72 5.34
N PHE A 200 -4.70 5.09 4.42
CA PHE A 200 -3.28 5.37 4.18
C PHE A 200 -3.01 6.21 2.94
N THR A 201 -4.02 6.46 2.11
CA THR A 201 -3.87 7.21 0.86
C THR A 201 -3.62 8.71 1.06
N GLN A 202 -4.10 9.30 2.17
CA GLN A 202 -3.83 10.71 2.56
C GLN A 202 -4.07 11.72 1.42
N ARG A 203 -5.19 11.57 0.70
CA ARG A 203 -5.49 12.32 -0.54
C ARG A 203 -5.60 13.82 -0.29
N THR A 204 -6.01 14.25 0.90
CA THR A 204 -6.15 15.67 1.25
C THR A 204 -4.89 16.27 1.88
N ARG A 205 -3.77 15.53 1.95
CA ARG A 205 -2.53 16.03 2.57
C ARG A 205 -1.97 17.28 1.87
N SER A 206 -2.07 17.38 0.54
CA SER A 206 -1.60 18.59 -0.17
C SER A 206 -2.43 19.82 0.14
N PHE A 207 -3.74 19.67 0.37
CA PHE A 207 -4.58 20.79 0.79
C PHE A 207 -4.11 21.33 2.14
N LEU A 208 -3.90 20.44 3.12
CA LEU A 208 -3.29 20.82 4.40
C LEU A 208 -1.94 21.51 4.19
N PHE A 209 -1.08 20.92 3.36
CA PHE A 209 0.25 21.45 3.17
C PHE A 209 0.24 22.83 2.50
N ALA A 210 -0.68 23.07 1.56
CA ALA A 210 -0.90 24.37 0.95
C ALA A 210 -1.41 25.41 1.96
N CYS A 211 -2.33 25.04 2.85
CA CYS A 211 -2.81 25.94 3.91
C CYS A 211 -1.66 26.35 4.85
N LEU A 212 -0.77 25.41 5.21
CA LEU A 212 0.44 25.71 6.00
C LEU A 212 1.38 26.66 5.25
N GLY A 213 1.59 26.42 3.95
CA GLY A 213 2.40 27.30 3.10
C GLY A 213 1.84 28.72 3.03
N LEU A 214 0.52 28.86 2.85
CA LEU A 214 -0.16 30.15 2.85
C LEU A 214 0.03 30.88 4.17
N VAL A 215 -0.24 30.22 5.30
CA VAL A 215 -0.13 30.85 6.62
C VAL A 215 1.28 31.37 6.86
N VAL A 216 2.31 30.55 6.60
CA VAL A 216 3.71 30.98 6.75
C VAL A 216 4.07 32.10 5.76
N ALA A 217 3.58 32.04 4.51
CA ALA A 217 3.77 33.11 3.54
C ALA A 217 3.19 34.43 4.03
N ARG A 218 1.92 34.44 4.48
CA ARG A 218 1.24 35.64 4.99
C ARG A 218 1.90 36.18 6.26
N MET A 219 2.33 35.31 7.17
CA MET A 219 3.12 35.70 8.35
C MET A 219 4.46 36.33 7.98
N SER A 220 5.01 35.97 6.83
CA SER A 220 6.27 36.52 6.29
C SER A 220 6.05 37.69 5.32
N GLY A 221 4.84 38.26 5.26
CA GLY A 221 4.50 39.38 4.39
C GLY A 221 4.44 39.03 2.89
N LYS A 222 4.25 37.76 2.53
CA LYS A 222 4.26 37.26 1.15
C LYS A 222 2.89 36.78 0.69
N ASP A 223 2.62 36.98 -0.59
CA ASP A 223 1.38 36.53 -1.27
C ASP A 223 1.60 35.27 -2.12
N GLY A 224 2.71 34.56 -1.90
CA GLY A 224 2.97 33.35 -2.65
C GLY A 224 3.99 32.42 -2.03
N PHE A 225 3.92 31.17 -2.44
CA PHE A 225 4.81 30.10 -2.00
C PHE A 225 4.96 29.04 -3.09
N SER A 226 5.95 28.16 -2.93
CA SER A 226 6.32 27.16 -3.94
C SER A 226 5.98 25.72 -3.53
N PHE A 227 5.44 24.95 -4.48
CA PHE A 227 5.44 23.49 -4.46
C PHE A 227 6.52 22.97 -5.40
N TYR A 228 7.36 22.08 -4.89
CA TYR A 228 8.38 21.40 -5.68
C TYR A 228 7.97 19.94 -5.89
N GLU A 229 7.33 19.68 -7.04
CA GLU A 229 7.05 18.34 -7.55
C GLU A 229 7.27 18.37 -9.06
N ASN A 230 7.92 17.32 -9.59
CA ASN A 230 8.13 17.16 -11.02
C ASN A 230 6.78 17.03 -11.78
N GLY A 231 6.81 17.29 -13.09
CA GLY A 231 5.60 17.31 -13.90
C GLY A 231 4.91 15.95 -14.05
N VAL A 232 5.69 14.86 -14.14
CA VAL A 232 5.17 13.51 -14.39
C VAL A 232 4.33 13.04 -13.21
N VAL A 233 4.83 13.23 -11.98
CA VAL A 233 4.09 12.90 -10.74
C VAL A 233 3.00 13.92 -10.44
N SER A 234 3.12 15.18 -10.89
CA SER A 234 2.04 16.16 -10.73
C SER A 234 0.82 15.83 -11.58
N ILE A 235 1.03 15.35 -12.81
CA ILE A 235 -0.06 14.92 -13.70
C ILE A 235 -0.55 13.52 -13.32
N ASN A 236 0.37 12.64 -12.93
CA ASN A 236 0.12 11.30 -12.37
C ASN A 236 -0.84 10.44 -13.20
N LEU A 237 -0.44 10.11 -14.43
CA LEU A 237 -1.21 9.20 -15.28
C LEU A 237 -1.45 7.85 -14.59
N PRO A 238 -2.63 7.24 -14.77
CA PRO A 238 -2.96 5.97 -14.15
C PRO A 238 -2.03 4.87 -14.68
N LEU A 239 -1.33 4.19 -13.76
CA LEU A 239 -0.36 3.14 -14.09
C LEU A 239 -1.03 1.90 -14.71
N ALA A 240 -2.30 1.64 -14.37
CA ALA A 240 -3.09 0.54 -14.91
C ALA A 240 -4.55 0.96 -15.11
N GLY A 241 -5.26 0.26 -16.01
CA GLY A 241 -6.64 0.60 -16.40
C GLY A 241 -7.69 0.41 -15.29
N ASP A 242 -7.36 -0.33 -14.23
CA ASP A 242 -8.14 -0.44 -12.99
C ASP A 242 -7.88 0.72 -12.01
N VAL A 243 -6.89 1.59 -12.30
CA VAL A 243 -6.52 2.78 -11.51
C VAL A 243 -7.09 4.06 -12.16
N VAL A 244 -8.31 4.03 -12.71
CA VAL A 244 -8.95 5.22 -13.30
C VAL A 244 -9.70 6.04 -12.22
N GLY A 245 -9.72 7.37 -12.36
CA GLY A 245 -10.43 8.30 -11.45
C GLY A 245 -9.57 8.77 -10.26
N GLY A 246 -10.18 8.94 -9.08
CA GLY A 246 -9.47 9.32 -7.84
C GLY A 246 -8.44 8.32 -7.32
N ARG A 247 -8.22 7.22 -8.04
CA ARG A 247 -7.28 6.15 -7.71
C ARG A 247 -5.83 6.60 -7.92
N ALA A 248 -5.56 7.45 -8.92
CA ALA A 248 -4.31 8.21 -9.03
C ALA A 248 -4.31 9.43 -8.10
N THR A 249 -3.21 9.70 -7.39
CA THR A 249 -3.08 10.86 -6.47
C THR A 249 -2.99 12.15 -7.26
N ARG A 250 -3.76 13.19 -6.91
CA ARG A 250 -3.77 14.50 -7.60
C ARG A 250 -3.10 15.59 -6.77
N THR A 251 -2.11 15.21 -5.96
CA THR A 251 -1.53 16.02 -4.88
C THR A 251 -1.08 17.41 -5.33
N THR A 252 -0.37 17.50 -6.45
CA THR A 252 0.11 18.76 -7.06
C THR A 252 -0.43 18.95 -8.48
N HIS A 253 -1.57 18.32 -8.79
CA HIS A 253 -2.16 18.42 -10.11
C HIS A 253 -2.51 19.89 -10.43
N PRO A 254 -2.23 20.41 -11.65
CA PRO A 254 -2.44 21.83 -11.97
C PRO A 254 -3.83 22.33 -11.62
N LYS A 255 -4.90 21.59 -11.99
CA LYS A 255 -6.28 21.91 -11.61
C LYS A 255 -6.50 22.04 -10.10
N VAL A 256 -5.88 21.17 -9.28
CA VAL A 256 -5.97 21.27 -7.81
C VAL A 256 -5.27 22.54 -7.34
N LEU A 257 -4.05 22.80 -7.79
CA LEU A 257 -3.29 23.96 -7.34
C LEU A 257 -3.96 25.28 -7.75
N ARG A 258 -4.59 25.34 -8.93
CA ARG A 258 -5.41 26.50 -9.34
C ARG A 258 -6.68 26.65 -8.50
N GLY A 259 -7.36 25.56 -8.16
CA GLY A 259 -8.51 25.59 -7.26
C GLY A 259 -8.14 26.09 -5.86
N ILE A 260 -7.01 25.61 -5.31
CA ILE A 260 -6.48 26.09 -4.03
C ILE A 260 -6.09 27.56 -4.11
N GLU A 261 -5.39 27.99 -5.16
CA GLU A 261 -4.99 29.37 -5.35
C GLU A 261 -6.21 30.32 -5.44
N HIS A 262 -7.24 29.91 -6.18
CA HIS A 262 -8.49 30.64 -6.28
C HIS A 262 -9.20 30.74 -4.92
N LEU A 263 -9.35 29.63 -4.19
CA LEU A 263 -9.92 29.62 -2.84
C LEU A 263 -9.17 30.57 -1.90
N PHE A 264 -7.84 30.53 -1.90
CA PHE A 264 -7.02 31.39 -1.04
C PHE A 264 -7.14 32.85 -1.40
N SER A 265 -7.22 33.16 -2.69
CA SER A 265 -7.37 34.53 -3.17
C SER A 265 -8.73 35.12 -2.79
N MET A 266 -9.80 34.32 -2.86
CA MET A 266 -11.14 34.73 -2.41
C MET A 266 -11.19 34.92 -0.90
N LEU A 267 -10.60 34.01 -0.12
CA LEU A 267 -10.58 34.12 1.34
C LEU A 267 -9.90 35.41 1.82
N LEU A 268 -8.79 35.79 1.17
CA LEU A 268 -7.95 36.92 1.61
C LEU A 268 -8.18 38.22 0.84
N ASP A 269 -9.10 38.22 -0.13
CA ASP A 269 -9.34 39.34 -1.05
C ASP A 269 -8.04 39.91 -1.66
N CYS A 270 -7.11 39.02 -2.04
CA CYS A 270 -5.84 39.38 -2.66
C CYS A 270 -5.33 38.27 -3.58
N GLU A 271 -4.50 38.60 -4.57
CA GLU A 271 -3.94 37.60 -5.49
C GLU A 271 -2.90 36.74 -4.78
N ILE A 272 -3.27 35.50 -4.44
CA ILE A 272 -2.35 34.49 -3.93
C ILE A 272 -1.72 33.73 -5.09
N ARG A 273 -0.43 33.39 -5.01
CA ARG A 273 0.28 32.63 -6.05
C ARG A 273 0.99 31.38 -5.52
N ILE A 274 0.64 30.23 -6.09
CA ILE A 274 1.31 28.95 -5.87
C ILE A 274 2.22 28.66 -7.06
N ARG A 275 3.54 28.71 -6.85
CA ARG A 275 4.54 28.45 -7.90
C ARG A 275 4.90 26.96 -7.96
N THR A 276 5.12 26.45 -9.16
CA THR A 276 5.50 25.06 -9.43
C THR A 276 6.73 24.97 -10.34
N PRO A 277 7.94 25.34 -9.85
CA PRO A 277 9.12 25.52 -10.71
C PRO A 277 9.59 24.25 -11.43
N LEU A 278 9.24 23.08 -10.90
CA LEU A 278 9.65 21.78 -11.44
C LEU A 278 8.59 21.14 -12.36
N GLN A 279 7.47 21.82 -12.65
CA GLN A 279 6.33 21.25 -13.37
C GLN A 279 6.64 20.76 -14.79
N TRP A 280 7.72 21.24 -15.40
CA TRP A 280 8.14 20.86 -16.76
C TRP A 280 9.35 19.92 -16.77
N LEU A 281 9.72 19.38 -15.61
CA LEU A 281 10.87 18.50 -15.45
C LEU A 281 10.42 17.07 -15.15
N THR A 282 11.20 16.13 -15.66
CA THR A 282 11.11 14.70 -15.32
C THR A 282 11.83 14.41 -14.01
N LYS A 283 11.63 13.22 -13.43
CA LYS A 283 12.35 12.82 -12.22
C LYS A 283 13.87 12.76 -12.43
N LYS A 284 14.32 12.34 -13.61
CA LYS A 284 15.73 12.37 -14.02
C LYS A 284 16.29 13.78 -13.92
N GLU A 285 15.65 14.75 -14.57
CA GLU A 285 16.10 16.15 -14.62
C GLU A 285 16.05 16.84 -13.25
N VAL A 286 15.06 16.50 -12.42
CA VAL A 286 15.01 16.94 -11.02
C VAL A 286 16.20 16.41 -10.22
N THR A 287 16.60 15.16 -10.46
CA THR A 287 17.78 14.56 -9.80
C THR A 287 19.08 15.19 -10.31
N GLU A 288 19.18 15.46 -11.61
CA GLU A 288 20.33 16.15 -12.22
C GLU A 288 20.55 17.55 -11.64
N LYS A 289 19.47 18.27 -11.27
CA LYS A 289 19.58 19.56 -10.57
C LYS A 289 20.29 19.46 -9.22
N ILE A 290 20.08 18.37 -8.48
CA ILE A 290 20.78 18.13 -7.20
C ILE A 290 22.28 17.95 -7.45
N ALA A 291 22.64 17.17 -8.47
CA ALA A 291 24.03 16.97 -8.84
C ALA A 291 24.69 18.26 -9.35
N ALA A 292 24.00 19.04 -10.19
CA ALA A 292 24.47 20.33 -10.67
C ALA A 292 24.69 21.36 -9.55
N ALA A 293 23.93 21.25 -8.45
CA ALA A 293 24.13 22.05 -7.24
C ALA A 293 25.27 21.55 -6.33
N GLY A 294 25.99 20.49 -6.71
CA GLY A 294 27.06 19.91 -5.89
C GLY A 294 26.56 19.14 -4.66
N MET A 295 25.30 18.68 -4.68
CA MET A 295 24.62 18.06 -3.53
C MET A 295 24.27 16.58 -3.75
N ALA A 296 24.91 15.92 -4.72
CA ALA A 296 24.65 14.51 -5.04
C ALA A 296 24.89 13.57 -3.85
N ASP A 297 25.82 13.90 -2.95
CA ASP A 297 26.10 13.16 -1.71
C ASP A 297 24.90 13.11 -0.74
N LEU A 298 24.01 14.11 -0.80
CA LEU A 298 22.83 14.17 0.05
C LEU A 298 21.62 13.42 -0.54
N LEU A 299 21.72 12.89 -1.76
CA LEU A 299 20.63 12.21 -2.45
C LEU A 299 20.07 11.03 -1.63
N SER A 300 20.96 10.19 -1.08
CA SER A 300 20.61 9.03 -0.24
C SER A 300 19.91 9.40 1.08
N GLN A 301 20.03 10.66 1.53
CA GLN A 301 19.38 11.13 2.75
C GLN A 301 17.93 11.56 2.49
N THR A 302 17.58 11.90 1.25
CA THR A 302 16.20 12.25 0.87
C THR A 302 15.30 11.02 0.83
N VAL A 303 14.01 11.19 1.14
CA VAL A 303 13.05 10.07 1.20
C VAL A 303 11.74 10.40 0.48
N SER A 304 11.48 9.72 -0.63
CA SER A 304 10.23 9.84 -1.40
C SER A 304 9.18 8.77 -1.02
N CYS A 305 9.55 7.79 -0.19
CA CYS A 305 8.66 6.67 0.14
C CYS A 305 7.41 7.12 0.91
N THR A 306 6.25 6.55 0.59
CA THR A 306 4.97 6.88 1.24
C THR A 306 4.64 5.98 2.44
N ARG A 307 5.55 5.07 2.82
CA ARG A 307 5.33 4.04 3.85
C ARG A 307 6.29 4.20 5.06
N PRO A 308 6.27 5.33 5.80
CA PRO A 308 7.21 5.60 6.89
C PRO A 308 7.20 4.57 8.03
N ARG A 309 6.11 3.82 8.19
CA ARG A 309 6.03 2.72 9.16
C ARG A 309 7.00 1.58 8.85
N LYS A 310 7.35 1.34 7.58
CA LYS A 310 8.28 0.30 7.18
C LYS A 310 9.75 0.72 7.35
N TRP A 311 10.06 2.02 7.35
CA TRP A 311 11.44 2.51 7.28
C TRP A 311 12.30 2.00 8.44
N THR A 312 13.54 1.61 8.14
CA THR A 312 14.60 1.34 9.10
C THR A 312 15.66 2.45 9.02
N GLU A 313 16.68 2.40 9.87
CA GLU A 313 17.79 3.35 9.82
C GLU A 313 18.54 3.29 8.48
N ILE A 314 18.69 2.08 7.94
CA ILE A 314 19.41 1.80 6.69
C ILE A 314 18.49 1.91 5.48
N GLN A 315 17.33 1.24 5.52
CA GLN A 315 16.38 1.13 4.42
C GLN A 315 15.17 2.04 4.63
N ARG A 316 15.22 3.22 4.01
CA ARG A 316 14.14 4.23 4.07
C ARG A 316 13.18 4.14 2.87
N HIS A 317 13.46 3.28 1.90
CA HIS A 317 12.62 3.08 0.72
C HIS A 317 12.08 1.66 0.68
N CYS A 318 10.77 1.49 0.43
CA CYS A 318 10.20 0.15 0.32
C CYS A 318 10.44 -0.52 -1.04
N GLY A 319 10.81 0.24 -2.08
CA GLY A 319 11.12 -0.30 -3.42
C GLY A 319 9.92 -0.77 -4.25
N VAL A 320 8.71 -0.73 -3.67
CA VAL A 320 7.50 -1.30 -4.29
C VAL A 320 6.37 -0.28 -4.49
N CYS A 321 6.37 0.85 -3.77
CA CYS A 321 5.38 1.90 -4.04
C CYS A 321 5.76 2.72 -5.26
N SER A 322 4.77 3.30 -5.94
CA SER A 322 4.97 4.10 -7.16
C SER A 322 6.01 5.22 -6.98
N GLN A 323 6.05 5.88 -5.82
CA GLN A 323 7.04 6.92 -5.51
C GLN A 323 8.48 6.38 -5.37
N CYS A 324 8.66 5.14 -4.87
CA CYS A 324 9.98 4.50 -4.85
C CYS A 324 10.42 4.06 -6.24
N ILE A 325 9.48 3.53 -7.04
CA ILE A 325 9.74 3.09 -8.41
C ILE A 325 10.17 4.29 -9.28
N ASP A 326 9.37 5.35 -9.27
CA ASP A 326 9.63 6.58 -10.05
C ASP A 326 10.95 7.24 -9.63
N ARG A 327 11.20 7.36 -8.32
CA ARG A 327 12.47 7.82 -7.76
C ARG A 327 13.64 7.00 -8.30
N ARG A 328 13.56 5.66 -8.21
CA ARG A 328 14.68 4.79 -8.56
C ARG A 328 14.98 4.83 -10.07
N PHE A 329 13.95 4.88 -10.91
CA PHE A 329 14.14 5.12 -12.34
C PHE A 329 14.81 6.47 -12.61
N GLY A 330 14.35 7.55 -11.97
CA GLY A 330 14.94 8.89 -12.13
C GLY A 330 16.42 8.94 -11.75
N ILE A 331 16.80 8.33 -10.62
CA ILE A 331 18.19 8.31 -10.13
C ILE A 331 19.10 7.48 -11.04
N LEU A 332 18.66 6.29 -11.47
CA LEU A 332 19.43 5.46 -12.39
C LEU A 332 19.58 6.12 -13.76
N ALA A 333 18.51 6.73 -14.28
CA ALA A 333 18.54 7.43 -15.57
C ALA A 333 19.45 8.67 -15.55
N ALA A 334 19.62 9.31 -14.38
CA ALA A 334 20.54 10.42 -14.18
C ALA A 334 22.01 9.97 -14.00
N GLY A 335 22.29 8.66 -13.98
CA GLY A 335 23.65 8.13 -13.74
C GLY A 335 24.15 8.35 -12.30
N LEU A 336 23.23 8.44 -11.34
CA LEU A 336 23.53 8.74 -9.93
C LEU A 336 23.29 7.54 -9.00
N GLY A 337 23.21 6.32 -9.56
CA GLY A 337 22.96 5.10 -8.79
C GLY A 337 24.00 4.83 -7.68
N GLN A 338 25.24 5.26 -7.86
CA GLN A 338 26.30 5.18 -6.85
C GLN A 338 26.07 6.09 -5.63
N HIS A 339 25.33 7.19 -5.81
CA HIS A 339 24.99 8.11 -4.72
C HIS A 339 23.78 7.65 -3.90
N GLU A 340 23.07 6.63 -4.38
CA GLU A 340 22.01 5.95 -3.66
C GLU A 340 22.08 4.44 -3.95
N PRO A 341 22.85 3.67 -3.18
CA PRO A 341 22.96 2.24 -3.40
C PRO A 341 21.62 1.50 -3.26
N SER A 342 21.49 0.33 -3.89
CA SER A 342 20.25 -0.47 -3.85
C SER A 342 19.90 -0.94 -2.44
N ASP A 343 20.88 -1.08 -1.54
CA ASP A 343 20.69 -1.46 -0.13
C ASP A 343 19.86 -0.47 0.69
N ARG A 344 19.57 0.72 0.16
CA ARG A 344 18.63 1.71 0.73
C ARG A 344 17.17 1.35 0.50
N TYR A 345 16.94 0.36 -0.35
CA TYR A 345 15.63 -0.18 -0.67
C TYR A 345 15.46 -1.54 0.02
N MET A 346 14.27 -1.78 0.56
CA MET A 346 13.86 -3.11 1.03
C MET A 346 13.70 -4.10 -0.13
N GLN A 347 13.44 -3.56 -1.31
CA GLN A 347 13.25 -4.29 -2.55
C GLN A 347 13.94 -3.51 -3.66
N ASP A 348 15.00 -4.05 -4.25
CA ASP A 348 15.66 -3.44 -5.39
C ASP A 348 14.70 -3.24 -6.58
N LEU A 349 14.93 -2.12 -7.30
CA LEU A 349 14.49 -1.84 -8.67
C LEU A 349 14.20 -3.10 -9.49
N LEU A 350 15.32 -3.67 -9.93
CA LEU A 350 15.45 -4.42 -11.15
C LEU A 350 15.63 -5.90 -10.86
N LEU A 351 16.34 -6.23 -9.78
CA LEU A 351 16.93 -7.56 -9.56
C LEU A 351 16.19 -8.41 -8.54
N ASP A 352 15.62 -7.81 -7.49
CA ASP A 352 14.98 -8.58 -6.42
C ASP A 352 13.64 -9.19 -6.85
N ASP A 353 13.29 -10.34 -6.26
CA ASP A 353 12.04 -11.06 -6.52
C ASP A 353 10.80 -10.31 -6.01
N ARG A 354 9.89 -9.93 -6.92
CA ARG A 354 8.64 -9.21 -6.62
C ARG A 354 7.40 -10.12 -6.63
N SER A 355 7.58 -11.43 -6.45
CA SER A 355 6.48 -12.42 -6.38
C SER A 355 5.50 -12.19 -5.22
N SER A 356 5.88 -11.39 -4.22
CA SER A 356 5.02 -11.08 -3.07
C SER A 356 3.91 -10.08 -3.41
N GLY A 357 2.65 -10.53 -3.28
CA GLY A 357 1.48 -9.66 -3.41
C GLY A 357 1.37 -9.00 -4.79
N ASP A 358 1.08 -7.69 -4.82
CA ASP A 358 0.93 -6.88 -6.04
C ASP A 358 2.21 -6.09 -6.42
N ASP A 359 3.35 -6.41 -5.81
CA ASP A 359 4.58 -5.63 -5.96
C ASP A 359 5.15 -5.70 -7.39
N LEU A 360 5.07 -6.87 -8.07
CA LEU A 360 5.44 -7.00 -9.48
C LEU A 360 4.46 -6.27 -10.40
N ARG A 361 3.16 -6.35 -10.12
CA ARG A 361 2.11 -5.70 -10.92
C ARG A 361 2.37 -4.20 -11.03
N MET A 362 2.69 -3.54 -9.91
CA MET A 362 2.96 -2.10 -9.88
C MET A 362 4.18 -1.72 -10.75
N ALA A 363 5.27 -2.48 -10.64
CA ALA A 363 6.50 -2.22 -11.40
C ALA A 363 6.31 -2.45 -12.91
N LEU A 364 5.63 -3.55 -13.29
CA LEU A 364 5.31 -3.84 -14.69
C LEU A 364 4.31 -2.85 -15.28
N ALA A 365 3.30 -2.43 -14.51
CA ALA A 365 2.34 -1.42 -14.92
C ALA A 365 3.05 -0.09 -15.22
N TYR A 366 4.00 0.31 -14.37
CA TYR A 366 4.82 1.49 -14.59
C TYR A 366 5.63 1.40 -15.89
N VAL A 367 6.38 0.31 -16.11
CA VAL A 367 7.17 0.14 -17.35
C VAL A 367 6.26 0.05 -18.58
N SER A 368 5.12 -0.63 -18.47
CA SER A 368 4.16 -0.79 -19.57
C SER A 368 3.51 0.53 -19.98
N LEU A 369 3.16 1.39 -19.02
CA LEU A 369 2.66 2.73 -19.28
C LEU A 369 3.67 3.53 -20.10
N PHE A 370 4.92 3.60 -19.65
CA PHE A 370 5.94 4.41 -20.33
C PHE A 370 6.38 3.81 -21.66
N LYS A 371 6.33 2.48 -21.82
CA LYS A 371 6.50 1.82 -23.12
C LYS A 371 5.36 2.15 -24.10
N LYS A 372 4.12 2.27 -23.61
CA LYS A 372 3.00 2.72 -24.44
C LYS A 372 3.22 4.18 -24.87
N ILE A 373 3.57 5.04 -23.92
CA ILE A 373 3.82 6.47 -24.17
C ILE A 373 4.94 6.68 -25.19
N SER A 374 6.06 5.94 -25.09
CA SER A 374 7.20 6.13 -25.99
C SER A 374 6.87 5.89 -27.46
N VAL A 375 5.90 5.03 -27.75
CA VAL A 375 5.45 4.74 -29.12
C VAL A 375 4.18 5.50 -29.52
N THR A 376 3.55 6.25 -28.61
CA THR A 376 2.34 7.01 -28.90
C THR A 376 2.69 8.28 -29.70
N PRO A 377 2.13 8.45 -30.92
CA PRO A 377 2.25 9.69 -31.68
C PRO A 377 1.59 10.88 -30.97
N LYS A 378 2.09 12.09 -31.20
CA LYS A 378 1.60 13.31 -30.55
C LYS A 378 0.10 13.51 -30.73
N GLU A 379 -0.41 13.26 -31.93
CA GLU A 379 -1.83 13.44 -32.30
C GLU A 379 -2.75 12.48 -31.56
N ARG A 380 -2.21 11.34 -31.10
CA ARG A 380 -2.92 10.32 -30.33
C ARG A 380 -2.78 10.50 -28.83
N PHE A 381 -1.79 11.25 -28.35
CA PHE A 381 -1.45 11.32 -26.93
C PHE A 381 -2.63 11.75 -26.05
N LEU A 382 -3.32 12.85 -26.36
CA LEU A 382 -4.47 13.32 -25.56
C LEU A 382 -5.69 12.40 -25.67
N VAL A 383 -5.80 11.62 -26.75
CA VAL A 383 -6.88 10.65 -26.96
C VAL A 383 -6.60 9.37 -26.15
N ASP A 384 -5.35 8.92 -26.15
CA ASP A 384 -4.93 7.68 -25.49
C ASP A 384 -4.70 7.87 -23.98
N PHE A 385 -4.53 9.11 -23.52
CA PHE A 385 -4.31 9.52 -22.13
C PHE A 385 -5.19 10.74 -21.77
N PRO A 386 -6.52 10.58 -21.73
CA PRO A 386 -7.47 11.68 -21.52
C PRO A 386 -7.33 12.35 -20.15
N GLU A 387 -6.70 11.71 -19.16
CA GLU A 387 -6.44 12.29 -17.84
C GLU A 387 -5.58 13.56 -17.93
N VAL A 388 -4.70 13.67 -18.95
CA VAL A 388 -3.91 14.87 -19.24
C VAL A 388 -4.80 16.08 -19.52
N VAL A 389 -5.97 15.88 -20.12
CA VAL A 389 -6.89 16.97 -20.52
C VAL A 389 -7.33 17.79 -19.30
N SER A 390 -7.42 17.15 -18.13
CA SER A 390 -7.76 17.87 -16.90
C SER A 390 -6.66 18.83 -16.44
N ALA A 391 -5.42 18.67 -16.89
CA ALA A 391 -4.27 19.51 -16.54
C ALA A 391 -4.04 20.67 -17.53
N VAL A 392 -4.19 20.44 -18.84
CA VAL A 392 -3.72 21.37 -19.90
C VAL A 392 -4.31 22.78 -19.82
N GLY A 393 -5.54 22.95 -19.32
CA GLY A 393 -6.17 24.25 -19.15
C GLY A 393 -5.79 25.00 -17.86
N HIS A 394 -4.90 24.45 -17.04
CA HIS A 394 -4.61 24.94 -15.69
C HIS A 394 -3.13 25.29 -15.47
N PHE A 395 -2.34 25.38 -16.54
CA PHE A 395 -0.96 25.87 -16.47
C PHE A 395 -0.91 27.39 -16.63
N PRO A 396 -0.42 28.15 -15.63
CA PRO A 396 -0.40 29.61 -15.69
C PRO A 396 0.42 30.14 -16.85
N GLY A 397 -0.15 31.08 -17.63
CA GLY A 397 0.56 31.76 -18.72
C GLY A 397 0.88 30.91 -19.94
N VAL A 398 0.32 29.69 -20.05
CA VAL A 398 0.54 28.79 -21.18
C VAL A 398 -0.79 28.48 -21.87
N PRO A 399 -0.95 28.76 -23.18
CA PRO A 399 -2.14 28.38 -23.94
C PRO A 399 -2.38 26.86 -23.91
N THR A 400 -3.65 26.43 -23.91
CA THR A 400 -4.01 25.01 -23.79
C THR A 400 -3.34 24.11 -24.83
N SER A 401 -3.20 24.56 -26.08
CA SER A 401 -2.52 23.80 -27.14
C SER A 401 -1.03 23.62 -26.82
N GLU A 402 -0.36 24.70 -26.43
CA GLU A 402 1.05 24.67 -26.05
C GLU A 402 1.28 23.84 -24.77
N ALA A 403 0.36 23.90 -23.81
CA ALA A 403 0.41 23.06 -22.62
C ALA A 403 0.32 21.57 -22.98
N GLY A 404 -0.58 21.20 -23.90
CA GLY A 404 -0.66 19.83 -24.42
C GLY A 404 0.66 19.34 -25.03
N ASP A 405 1.30 20.21 -25.81
CA ASP A 405 2.59 19.93 -26.44
C ASP A 405 3.72 19.73 -25.41
N ARG A 406 3.84 20.64 -24.44
CA ARG A 406 4.84 20.55 -23.38
C ARG A 406 4.64 19.32 -22.49
N VAL A 407 3.38 18.95 -22.22
CA VAL A 407 3.08 17.72 -21.47
C VAL A 407 3.48 16.49 -22.27
N PHE A 408 3.16 16.42 -23.57
CA PHE A 408 3.61 15.32 -24.43
C PHE A 408 5.15 15.17 -24.40
N GLU A 409 5.88 16.28 -24.59
CA GLU A 409 7.34 16.28 -24.55
C GLU A 409 7.91 15.85 -23.20
N LEU A 410 7.30 16.28 -22.10
CA LEU A 410 7.64 15.84 -20.75
C LEU A 410 7.52 14.32 -20.60
N PHE A 411 6.38 13.76 -21.00
CA PHE A 411 6.14 12.31 -20.89
C PHE A 411 7.03 11.49 -21.82
N GLN A 412 7.35 12.01 -23.02
CA GLN A 412 8.30 11.37 -23.93
C GLN A 412 9.73 11.33 -23.36
N ARG A 413 10.22 12.43 -22.77
CA ARG A 413 11.52 12.47 -22.09
C ARG A 413 11.59 11.50 -20.91
N HIS A 414 10.50 11.40 -20.14
CA HIS A 414 10.43 10.46 -19.04
C HIS A 414 10.36 9.01 -19.51
N ALA A 415 9.59 8.72 -20.56
CA ALA A 415 9.51 7.39 -21.15
C ALA A 415 10.87 6.92 -21.68
N LYS A 416 11.62 7.81 -22.34
CA LYS A 416 13.00 7.56 -22.76
C LYS A 416 13.90 7.23 -21.56
N SER A 417 13.75 7.94 -20.45
CA SER A 417 14.53 7.68 -19.22
C SER A 417 14.26 6.28 -18.67
N VAL A 418 13.00 5.83 -18.66
CA VAL A 418 12.63 4.47 -18.24
C VAL A 418 13.23 3.43 -19.19
N GLU A 419 13.15 3.65 -20.51
CA GLU A 419 13.72 2.77 -21.52
C GLU A 419 15.25 2.66 -21.43
N GLU A 420 15.94 3.78 -21.18
CA GLU A 420 17.39 3.85 -20.97
C GLU A 420 17.84 3.00 -19.78
N VAL A 421 17.10 3.05 -18.67
CA VAL A 421 17.40 2.26 -17.46
C VAL A 421 17.22 0.76 -17.74
N ILE A 422 16.10 0.34 -18.33
CA ILE A 422 15.86 -1.07 -18.66
C ILE A 422 16.90 -1.58 -19.65
N SER A 423 17.19 -0.81 -20.71
CA SER A 423 18.17 -1.19 -21.73
C SER A 423 19.59 -1.29 -21.17
N SER A 424 19.96 -0.41 -20.24
CA SER A 424 21.25 -0.46 -19.57
C SER A 424 21.37 -1.67 -18.65
N ALA A 425 20.31 -1.97 -17.90
CA ALA A 425 20.25 -3.16 -17.05
C ALA A 425 20.37 -4.46 -17.88
N VAL A 426 19.75 -4.54 -19.06
CA VAL A 426 19.91 -5.70 -19.94
C VAL A 426 21.35 -5.86 -20.44
N ARG A 427 22.03 -4.76 -20.77
CA ARG A 427 23.45 -4.82 -21.16
C ARG A 427 24.33 -5.31 -20.02
N GLU A 428 24.03 -4.88 -18.80
CA GLU A 428 24.80 -5.23 -17.60
C GLU A 428 24.54 -6.68 -17.14
N TYR A 429 23.28 -7.10 -17.08
CA TYR A 429 22.85 -8.40 -16.53
C TYR A 429 22.47 -9.42 -17.61
N GLY A 430 22.78 -9.17 -18.88
CA GLY A 430 22.38 -10.03 -20.01
C GLY A 430 22.82 -11.49 -19.88
N ALA A 431 24.02 -11.73 -19.33
CA ALA A 431 24.51 -13.08 -19.08
C ALA A 431 23.72 -13.80 -17.97
N ALA A 432 23.35 -13.09 -16.91
CA ALA A 432 22.53 -13.63 -15.83
C ALA A 432 21.09 -13.90 -16.30
N LEU A 433 20.53 -13.03 -17.13
CA LEU A 433 19.24 -13.24 -17.81
C LEU A 433 19.28 -14.50 -18.69
N TYR A 434 20.31 -14.65 -19.52
CA TYR A 434 20.46 -15.82 -20.40
C TYR A 434 20.58 -17.14 -19.62
N ARG A 435 21.27 -17.12 -18.48
CA ARG A 435 21.44 -18.28 -17.60
C ARG A 435 20.28 -18.51 -16.63
N ASN A 436 19.22 -17.68 -16.66
CA ASN A 436 18.10 -17.71 -15.71
C ASN A 436 18.55 -17.60 -14.24
N GLU A 437 19.56 -16.79 -13.97
CA GLU A 437 20.09 -16.56 -12.61
C GLU A 437 19.32 -15.48 -11.85
N LEU A 438 18.50 -14.68 -12.55
CA LEU A 438 17.63 -13.69 -11.93
C LEU A 438 16.28 -14.31 -11.57
N PRO A 439 15.64 -13.89 -10.44
CA PRO A 439 14.28 -14.32 -10.12
C PRO A 439 13.31 -14.02 -11.25
N ALA A 440 12.43 -14.96 -11.59
CA ALA A 440 11.47 -14.82 -12.70
C ALA A 440 10.52 -13.62 -12.51
N ALA A 441 10.19 -13.30 -11.25
CA ALA A 441 9.38 -12.15 -10.86
C ALA A 441 10.21 -10.91 -10.46
N SER A 442 11.51 -10.87 -10.79
CA SER A 442 12.26 -9.60 -10.84
C SER A 442 11.75 -8.74 -11.99
N LEU A 443 11.80 -7.41 -11.85
CA LEU A 443 11.31 -6.51 -12.92
C LEU A 443 12.08 -6.74 -14.22
N LEU A 444 13.41 -6.91 -14.12
CA LEU A 444 14.26 -7.09 -15.29
C LEU A 444 13.93 -8.39 -16.04
N ALA A 445 13.77 -9.52 -15.35
CA ALA A 445 13.39 -10.78 -16.00
C ALA A 445 11.94 -10.72 -16.55
N ALA A 446 11.01 -10.17 -15.77
CA ALA A 446 9.59 -10.10 -16.14
C ALA A 446 9.32 -9.22 -17.37
N CYS A 447 10.13 -8.19 -17.64
CA CYS A 447 10.03 -7.40 -18.86
C CYS A 447 10.31 -8.20 -20.15
N TYR A 448 11.03 -9.33 -20.05
CA TYR A 448 11.46 -10.14 -21.19
C TYR A 448 10.82 -11.53 -21.24
N ASN A 449 10.22 -12.00 -20.14
CA ASN A 449 9.44 -13.23 -20.12
C ASN A 449 8.07 -13.00 -20.78
N ARG A 450 7.95 -13.35 -22.08
CA ARG A 450 6.66 -13.34 -22.82
C ARG A 450 5.78 -14.56 -22.55
N GLY A 451 6.32 -15.60 -21.90
CA GLY A 451 5.55 -16.70 -21.33
C GLY A 451 5.31 -16.41 -19.86
N HIS A 452 4.10 -16.71 -19.37
CA HIS A 452 3.64 -16.54 -18.00
C HIS A 452 4.76 -16.34 -16.96
N VAL A 453 4.71 -15.20 -16.25
CA VAL A 453 5.41 -15.11 -14.97
C VAL A 453 4.79 -16.19 -14.09
N GLU A 454 5.49 -17.30 -13.92
CA GLU A 454 5.23 -18.19 -12.79
C GLU A 454 5.46 -17.33 -11.55
N VAL A 455 4.37 -16.81 -11.00
CA VAL A 455 4.34 -16.32 -9.64
C VAL A 455 4.81 -17.50 -8.81
N ALA A 456 6.02 -17.39 -8.24
CA ALA A 456 6.49 -18.39 -7.30
C ALA A 456 5.34 -18.62 -6.31
N PRO A 457 4.89 -19.88 -6.10
CA PRO A 457 3.79 -20.13 -5.19
C PRO A 457 4.13 -19.44 -3.87
N PRO A 458 3.15 -18.73 -3.24
CA PRO A 458 3.41 -17.95 -2.05
C PRO A 458 4.18 -18.83 -1.07
N SER A 459 5.21 -18.28 -0.42
CA SER A 459 5.97 -18.97 0.62
C SER A 459 4.99 -19.49 1.66
N ASN A 460 4.58 -20.74 1.49
CA ASN A 460 3.73 -21.44 2.40
C ASN A 460 4.57 -21.92 3.58
N TYR A 461 5.77 -21.40 3.87
CA TYR A 461 6.60 -21.94 4.95
C TYR A 461 5.82 -22.13 6.26
N ASP A 462 4.97 -21.18 6.66
CA ASP A 462 4.10 -21.35 7.83
C ASP A 462 2.90 -22.29 7.60
N ALA A 463 2.33 -22.32 6.39
CA ALA A 463 1.19 -23.19 6.04
C ALA A 463 1.60 -24.65 5.77
N ASP A 464 2.78 -24.87 5.19
CA ASP A 464 3.45 -26.13 4.93
C ASP A 464 4.08 -26.66 6.20
N THR A 465 4.66 -25.80 7.07
CA THR A 465 5.08 -26.20 8.42
C THR A 465 3.87 -26.56 9.26
N LYS A 466 2.77 -25.80 9.19
CA LYS A 466 1.51 -26.16 9.86
C LYS A 466 0.91 -27.44 9.28
N ALA A 467 0.83 -27.60 7.96
CA ALA A 467 0.34 -28.82 7.31
C ALA A 467 1.27 -30.02 7.50
N PHE A 468 2.56 -29.80 7.74
CA PHE A 468 3.53 -30.82 8.11
C PHE A 468 3.41 -31.20 9.58
N MET A 469 3.25 -30.23 10.49
CA MET A 469 2.96 -30.45 11.90
C MET A 469 1.60 -31.11 12.12
N ASP A 470 0.57 -30.73 11.35
CA ASP A 470 -0.75 -31.35 11.34
C ASP A 470 -0.68 -32.79 10.78
N ARG A 471 0.15 -33.05 9.76
CA ARG A 471 0.43 -34.41 9.26
C ARG A 471 1.21 -35.27 10.24
N LEU A 472 2.08 -34.69 11.06
CA LEU A 472 2.82 -35.38 12.11
C LEU A 472 1.98 -35.63 13.37
N SER A 473 0.90 -34.87 13.55
CA SER A 473 0.04 -34.92 14.75
C SER A 473 -1.30 -35.61 14.52
N ALA A 474 -1.62 -36.04 13.30
CA ALA A 474 -2.84 -36.79 12.98
C ALA A 474 -2.67 -38.27 13.37
N PRO A 475 -3.45 -38.78 14.33
CA PRO A 475 -3.36 -40.18 14.75
C PRO A 475 -3.80 -41.11 13.61
N THR A 476 -2.92 -42.03 13.20
CA THR A 476 -3.22 -43.02 12.16
C THR A 476 -4.05 -44.15 12.78
N LEU A 477 -5.28 -44.36 12.32
CA LEU A 477 -6.09 -45.51 12.74
C LEU A 477 -5.47 -46.81 12.21
N GLU A 478 -5.00 -47.66 13.11
CA GLU A 478 -4.46 -48.98 12.77
C GLU A 478 -5.52 -50.08 12.96
N PHE A 479 -5.61 -51.00 11.99
CA PHE A 479 -6.50 -52.17 12.04
C PHE A 479 -5.80 -53.41 11.48
N ALA A 480 -6.24 -54.60 11.89
CA ALA A 480 -5.79 -55.88 11.34
C ALA A 480 -6.99 -56.63 10.79
N PHE A 481 -6.87 -57.13 9.57
CA PHE A 481 -7.89 -57.93 8.91
C PHE A 481 -7.54 -59.42 9.06
N ASP A 482 -8.31 -60.13 9.86
CA ASP A 482 -8.18 -61.56 10.15
C ASP A 482 -9.26 -62.31 9.35
N ASP A 483 -8.86 -62.79 8.16
CA ASP A 483 -9.76 -63.52 7.26
C ASP A 483 -10.10 -64.92 7.79
N ASP A 484 -9.16 -65.56 8.49
CA ASP A 484 -9.30 -66.93 9.00
C ASP A 484 -10.39 -67.02 10.08
N HIS A 485 -10.55 -65.96 10.88
CA HIS A 485 -11.54 -65.88 11.95
C HIS A 485 -12.72 -64.94 11.66
N GLU A 486 -12.79 -64.38 10.45
CA GLU A 486 -13.79 -63.38 10.02
C GLU A 486 -13.88 -62.15 10.96
N ARG A 487 -12.71 -61.57 11.31
CA ARG A 487 -12.57 -60.47 12.28
C ARG A 487 -11.77 -59.29 11.76
N VAL A 488 -12.13 -58.09 12.20
CA VAL A 488 -11.28 -56.89 12.05
C VAL A 488 -10.93 -56.36 13.43
N HIS A 489 -9.65 -56.40 13.77
CA HIS A 489 -9.13 -55.98 15.07
C HIS A 489 -8.66 -54.54 15.03
N PHE A 490 -8.99 -53.76 16.05
CA PHE A 490 -8.46 -52.42 16.28
C PHE A 490 -7.66 -52.39 17.58
N ARG A 491 -6.82 -51.36 17.75
CA ARG A 491 -6.16 -51.11 19.04
C ARG A 491 -7.22 -50.75 20.10
N GLY A 492 -7.09 -51.27 21.32
CA GLY A 492 -8.05 -51.07 22.40
C GLY A 492 -9.18 -52.11 22.49
N GLU A 493 -8.88 -53.36 22.11
CA GLU A 493 -9.73 -54.56 22.26
C GLU A 493 -11.04 -54.59 21.43
N LEU A 494 -11.29 -53.58 20.58
CA LEU A 494 -12.45 -53.59 19.70
C LEU A 494 -12.25 -54.55 18.52
N VAL A 495 -13.27 -55.37 18.27
CA VAL A 495 -13.34 -56.31 17.13
C VAL A 495 -14.64 -56.11 16.36
N LEU A 496 -14.54 -55.99 15.04
CA LEU A 496 -15.70 -56.06 14.14
C LEU A 496 -15.85 -57.49 13.59
N GLU A 497 -17.06 -58.02 13.65
CA GLU A 497 -17.40 -59.37 13.20
C GLU A 497 -18.66 -59.37 12.30
N GLY A 498 -18.98 -60.51 11.70
CA GLY A 498 -20.23 -60.73 10.99
C GLY A 498 -20.46 -59.74 9.84
N ALA A 499 -21.60 -59.04 9.84
CA ALA A 499 -21.95 -58.13 8.76
C ALA A 499 -20.98 -56.93 8.62
N ASN A 500 -20.34 -56.50 9.71
CA ASN A 500 -19.33 -55.44 9.66
C ASN A 500 -18.02 -55.95 9.06
N PHE A 501 -17.61 -57.18 9.38
CA PHE A 501 -16.46 -57.84 8.74
C PHE A 501 -16.68 -57.96 7.23
N LYS A 502 -17.86 -58.46 6.81
CA LYS A 502 -18.18 -58.61 5.38
C LYS A 502 -18.08 -57.30 4.60
N LEU A 503 -18.53 -56.18 5.19
CA LEU A 503 -18.41 -54.85 4.59
C LEU A 503 -16.93 -54.44 4.40
N VAL A 504 -16.08 -54.70 5.40
CA VAL A 504 -14.64 -54.42 5.28
C VAL A 504 -13.98 -55.35 4.27
N ALA A 505 -14.33 -56.64 4.28
CA ALA A 505 -13.83 -57.64 3.34
C ALA A 505 -14.14 -57.27 1.88
N ALA A 506 -15.32 -56.70 1.62
CA ALA A 506 -15.68 -56.25 0.28
C ALA A 506 -14.86 -55.04 -0.23
N LEU A 507 -14.21 -54.30 0.68
CA LEU A 507 -13.42 -53.11 0.38
C LEU A 507 -11.89 -53.32 0.53
N ILE A 508 -11.45 -54.35 1.25
CA ILE A 508 -10.04 -54.51 1.65
C ILE A 508 -9.11 -54.75 0.47
N GLU A 509 -9.55 -55.45 -0.57
CA GLU A 509 -8.72 -55.72 -1.75
C GLU A 509 -8.37 -54.43 -2.52
N ALA A 510 -9.34 -53.53 -2.69
CA ALA A 510 -9.12 -52.25 -3.35
C ALA A 510 -8.14 -51.37 -2.55
N PHE A 511 -8.25 -51.40 -1.22
CA PHE A 511 -7.33 -50.72 -0.32
C PHE A 511 -5.90 -51.28 -0.40
N ARG A 512 -5.74 -52.60 -0.29
CA ARG A 512 -4.43 -53.28 -0.36
C ARG A 512 -3.76 -53.07 -1.72
N SER A 513 -4.52 -53.18 -2.81
CA SER A 513 -4.01 -52.99 -4.18
C SER A 513 -3.49 -51.56 -4.38
N ALA A 514 -4.26 -50.56 -3.95
CA ALA A 514 -3.84 -49.15 -4.04
C ALA A 514 -2.61 -48.85 -3.17
N LYS A 515 -2.55 -49.38 -1.94
CA LYS A 515 -1.39 -49.22 -1.05
C LYS A 515 -0.12 -49.84 -1.63
N LYS A 516 -0.21 -51.04 -2.22
CA LYS A 516 0.93 -51.72 -2.87
C LYS A 516 1.42 -50.97 -4.12
N GLY A 517 0.50 -50.38 -4.88
CA GLY A 517 0.81 -49.59 -6.08
C GLY A 517 1.14 -48.12 -5.84
N GLN A 518 1.18 -47.65 -4.58
CA GLN A 518 1.28 -46.23 -4.21
C GLN A 518 0.25 -45.34 -4.96
N ALA A 519 -0.93 -45.90 -5.24
CA ALA A 519 -2.02 -45.22 -5.94
C ALA A 519 -3.11 -44.77 -4.96
N GLU A 520 -4.00 -43.88 -5.40
CA GLU A 520 -5.16 -43.49 -4.61
C GLU A 520 -6.14 -44.66 -4.44
N VAL A 521 -6.64 -44.89 -3.22
CA VAL A 521 -7.65 -45.94 -2.98
C VAL A 521 -8.94 -45.58 -3.72
N PRO A 522 -9.42 -46.39 -4.69
CA PRO A 522 -10.60 -46.06 -5.46
C PRO A 522 -11.87 -46.18 -4.61
N TYR A 523 -12.90 -45.41 -4.94
CA TYR A 523 -14.24 -45.58 -4.38
C TYR A 523 -14.97 -46.71 -5.12
N LEU A 524 -15.69 -47.55 -4.36
CA LEU A 524 -16.64 -48.52 -4.91
C LEU A 524 -18.05 -47.93 -4.87
N LEU A 525 -18.75 -47.95 -6.00
CA LEU A 525 -20.11 -47.44 -6.10
C LEU A 525 -21.06 -48.21 -5.16
N ALA A 526 -22.04 -47.49 -4.61
CA ALA A 526 -23.00 -48.05 -3.65
C ALA A 526 -23.73 -49.31 -4.17
N PRO A 527 -24.23 -49.36 -5.43
CA PRO A 527 -24.91 -50.54 -5.95
C PRO A 527 -23.99 -51.75 -6.09
N ASP A 528 -22.74 -51.54 -6.53
CA ASP A 528 -21.75 -52.61 -6.69
C ASP A 528 -21.38 -53.22 -5.34
N LEU A 529 -21.22 -52.36 -4.31
CA LEU A 529 -20.93 -52.81 -2.96
C LEU A 529 -22.12 -53.53 -2.32
N ALA A 530 -23.35 -53.04 -2.54
CA ALA A 530 -24.57 -53.68 -2.06
C ALA A 530 -24.76 -55.07 -2.70
N GLN A 531 -24.49 -55.20 -4.00
CA GLN A 531 -24.50 -56.47 -4.71
C GLN A 531 -23.46 -57.45 -4.17
N ARG A 532 -22.23 -57.00 -3.88
CA ARG A 532 -21.17 -57.84 -3.29
C ARG A 532 -21.52 -58.37 -1.89
N LEU A 533 -22.36 -57.64 -1.16
CA LEU A 533 -22.78 -58.00 0.19
C LEU A 533 -24.12 -58.75 0.23
N ASP A 534 -24.76 -58.95 -0.92
CA ASP A 534 -26.11 -59.52 -1.07
C ASP A 534 -27.17 -58.80 -0.21
N ILE A 535 -27.11 -57.46 -0.22
CA ILE A 535 -28.06 -56.59 0.51
C ILE A 535 -28.66 -55.52 -0.41
N SER A 536 -29.80 -54.96 -0.04
CA SER A 536 -30.38 -53.83 -0.77
C SER A 536 -29.61 -52.52 -0.51
N ASP A 537 -29.64 -51.59 -1.47
CA ASP A 537 -29.03 -50.25 -1.34
C ASP A 537 -29.50 -49.50 -0.08
N GLN A 538 -30.78 -49.67 0.28
CA GLN A 538 -31.35 -49.08 1.50
C GLN A 538 -30.74 -49.70 2.76
N SER A 539 -30.47 -51.02 2.74
CA SER A 539 -29.83 -51.75 3.83
C SER A 539 -28.34 -51.41 3.96
N MET A 540 -27.68 -51.03 2.86
CA MET A 540 -26.27 -50.63 2.86
C MET A 540 -26.03 -49.41 3.74
N ARG A 541 -26.87 -48.36 3.61
CA ARG A 541 -26.75 -47.14 4.44
C ARG A 541 -26.91 -47.45 5.93
N GLN A 542 -27.82 -48.37 6.25
CA GLN A 542 -28.02 -48.82 7.63
C GLN A 542 -26.82 -49.65 8.14
N GLN A 543 -26.23 -50.49 7.28
CA GLN A 543 -25.06 -51.29 7.61
C GLN A 543 -23.81 -50.41 7.86
N LEU A 544 -23.61 -49.36 7.06
CA LEU A 544 -22.54 -48.38 7.30
C LEU A 544 -22.75 -47.60 8.60
N ARG A 545 -24.00 -47.23 8.92
CA ARG A 545 -24.31 -46.58 10.18
C ARG A 545 -23.98 -47.48 11.37
N ARG A 546 -24.35 -48.76 11.32
CA ARG A 546 -24.02 -49.77 12.34
C ARG A 546 -22.51 -49.96 12.50
N LEU A 547 -21.76 -49.94 11.40
CA LEU A 547 -20.29 -50.02 11.47
C LEU A 547 -19.70 -48.79 12.17
N ARG A 548 -20.19 -47.59 11.86
CA ARG A 548 -19.75 -46.34 12.51
C ARG A 548 -20.07 -46.31 14.00
N GLU A 549 -21.27 -46.76 14.38
CA GLU A 549 -21.67 -46.94 15.79
C GLU A 549 -20.76 -47.97 16.49
N ALA A 550 -20.39 -49.07 15.81
CA ALA A 550 -19.54 -50.11 16.39
C ALA A 550 -18.10 -49.66 16.66
N ILE A 551 -17.56 -48.72 15.89
CA ILE A 551 -16.19 -48.20 16.07
C ILE A 551 -16.11 -46.94 16.93
N GLU A 552 -17.25 -46.34 17.31
CA GLU A 552 -17.32 -45.15 18.17
C GLU A 552 -16.56 -45.29 19.50
N PRO A 553 -16.52 -46.46 20.20
CA PRO A 553 -15.75 -46.63 21.43
C PRO A 553 -14.24 -46.35 21.28
N LEU A 554 -13.70 -46.42 20.06
CA LEU A 554 -12.29 -46.09 19.78
C LEU A 554 -11.96 -44.61 20.05
N ASN A 555 -12.96 -43.72 20.03
CA ASN A 555 -12.80 -42.31 20.39
C ASN A 555 -12.20 -42.15 21.79
N VAL A 556 -12.70 -42.95 22.74
CA VAL A 556 -12.33 -42.87 24.15
C VAL A 556 -11.03 -43.62 24.42
N SER A 557 -10.85 -44.80 23.80
CA SER A 557 -9.67 -45.64 24.04
C SER A 557 -8.40 -45.11 23.37
N MET A 558 -8.51 -44.41 22.24
CA MET A 558 -7.36 -43.88 21.50
C MET A 558 -7.15 -42.38 21.70
N GLY A 559 -8.11 -41.65 22.29
CA GLY A 559 -8.02 -40.20 22.51
C GLY A 559 -8.06 -39.37 21.22
N ILE A 560 -8.61 -39.94 20.15
CA ILE A 560 -8.68 -39.33 18.81
C ILE A 560 -10.14 -38.99 18.52
N PRO A 561 -10.48 -37.76 18.10
CA PRO A 561 -11.81 -37.47 17.59
C PRO A 561 -11.99 -38.16 16.24
N MET A 562 -12.76 -39.25 16.20
CA MET A 562 -13.17 -39.90 14.96
C MET A 562 -14.39 -39.19 14.39
N ASP A 563 -14.28 -38.80 13.13
CA ASP A 563 -15.42 -38.39 12.31
C ASP A 563 -16.01 -39.57 11.53
N GLN A 564 -17.08 -39.30 10.78
CA GLN A 564 -17.81 -40.31 10.00
C GLN A 564 -16.98 -40.99 8.90
N ASP A 565 -15.84 -40.40 8.51
CA ASP A 565 -14.99 -40.83 7.41
C ASP A 565 -13.66 -41.43 7.92
N THR A 566 -13.50 -41.58 9.23
CA THR A 566 -12.25 -42.05 9.86
C THR A 566 -11.81 -43.43 9.36
N PHE A 567 -12.73 -44.40 9.31
CA PHE A 567 -12.40 -45.76 8.86
C PHE A 567 -12.94 -46.06 7.45
N ILE A 568 -14.21 -45.75 7.17
CA ILE A 568 -14.81 -45.86 5.83
C ILE A 568 -15.27 -44.48 5.36
N GLN A 569 -14.64 -43.98 4.30
CA GLN A 569 -14.98 -42.71 3.67
C GLN A 569 -16.20 -42.86 2.77
N THR A 570 -17.12 -41.90 2.87
CA THR A 570 -18.27 -41.78 1.97
C THR A 570 -18.13 -40.56 1.08
N LYS A 571 -18.29 -40.73 -0.23
CA LYS A 571 -18.36 -39.61 -1.17
C LYS A 571 -19.62 -39.69 -2.02
N GLU A 572 -20.39 -38.62 -2.01
CA GLU A 572 -21.66 -38.55 -2.75
C GLU A 572 -21.42 -38.89 -4.24
N ARG A 573 -22.23 -39.79 -4.79
CA ARG A 573 -22.14 -40.32 -6.17
C ARG A 573 -20.90 -41.14 -6.51
N ALA A 574 -19.84 -41.12 -5.69
CA ALA A 574 -18.64 -41.92 -5.90
C ALA A 574 -18.64 -43.22 -5.08
N GLY A 575 -19.35 -43.27 -3.95
CA GLY A 575 -19.53 -44.48 -3.14
C GLY A 575 -18.63 -44.54 -1.90
N TYR A 576 -18.07 -45.71 -1.61
CA TYR A 576 -17.40 -46.01 -0.34
C TYR A 576 -15.99 -46.57 -0.54
N ARG A 577 -15.07 -46.25 0.38
CA ARG A 577 -13.73 -46.84 0.45
C ARG A 577 -13.21 -46.87 1.88
N ILE A 578 -12.26 -47.75 2.18
CA ILE A 578 -11.46 -47.64 3.41
C ILE A 578 -10.63 -46.35 3.32
N ASN A 579 -10.58 -45.59 4.41
CA ASN A 579 -9.86 -44.31 4.45
C ASN A 579 -8.37 -44.54 4.09
N PRO A 580 -7.83 -43.85 3.07
CA PRO A 580 -6.43 -44.01 2.67
C PRO A 580 -5.42 -43.72 3.78
N GLN A 581 -5.81 -42.97 4.82
CA GLN A 581 -4.97 -42.68 5.97
C GLN A 581 -4.95 -43.81 7.01
N CYS A 582 -5.84 -44.81 6.93
CA CYS A 582 -5.74 -46.00 7.78
C CYS A 582 -4.49 -46.82 7.45
N ARG A 583 -4.02 -47.57 8.44
CA ARG A 583 -2.91 -48.51 8.27
C ARG A 583 -3.34 -49.92 8.66
N GLU A 584 -3.15 -50.84 7.73
CA GLU A 584 -3.31 -52.26 8.00
C GLU A 584 -2.03 -52.81 8.64
N SER A 585 -2.15 -53.44 9.80
CA SER A 585 -1.08 -54.09 10.57
C SER A 585 -1.35 -55.60 10.67
N SER A 586 -0.37 -56.39 11.10
CA SER A 586 -0.61 -57.81 11.36
C SER A 586 -1.46 -58.00 12.63
N VAL A 587 -2.20 -59.12 12.70
CA VAL A 587 -3.01 -59.47 13.89
C VAL A 587 -2.12 -59.56 15.13
N ALA A 588 -0.90 -60.10 15.00
CA ALA A 588 0.07 -60.18 16.09
C ALA A 588 0.49 -58.78 16.59
N ASP A 589 0.75 -57.83 15.68
CA ASP A 589 1.21 -56.48 16.06
C ASP A 589 0.13 -55.69 16.82
N ILE A 590 -1.13 -55.86 16.44
CA ILE A 590 -2.25 -55.20 17.12
C ILE A 590 -2.53 -55.82 18.50
N LEU A 591 -2.48 -57.14 18.62
CA LEU A 591 -2.73 -57.84 19.90
C LEU A 591 -1.57 -57.68 20.90
N VAL A 592 -0.31 -57.61 20.45
CA VAL A 592 0.85 -57.41 21.33
C VAL A 592 0.85 -56.02 21.98
N SER A 593 0.41 -55.00 21.25
CA SER A 593 0.36 -53.61 21.75
C SER A 593 -0.60 -53.37 22.93
N VAL A 594 -1.56 -54.27 23.16
CA VAL A 594 -2.52 -54.23 24.28
C VAL A 594 -1.87 -54.74 25.59
N SER A 595 -0.92 -55.68 25.50
CA SER A 595 -0.25 -56.26 26.68
C SER A 595 0.76 -55.32 27.36
N SER A 596 1.31 -54.35 26.63
CA SER A 596 2.27 -53.36 27.15
C SER A 596 1.62 -52.15 27.83
N ALA A 597 0.30 -51.97 27.74
CA ALA A 597 -0.41 -50.82 28.30
C ALA A 597 -1.08 -51.09 29.68
N SER A 598 -1.06 -52.35 30.15
CA SER A 598 -1.60 -52.74 31.46
C SER A 598 -0.53 -52.99 32.54
N THR A 599 0.72 -52.60 32.29
CA THR A 599 1.83 -52.59 33.26
C THR A 599 2.58 -51.24 33.25
N GLY A 600 1.83 -50.15 33.41
CA GLY A 600 2.34 -48.80 33.63
C GLY A 600 1.63 -48.14 34.80
#